data_AF-F8FBX9-F1
#
_entry.id   AF-F8FBX9-F1
#
_cell.length_a   1.000
_cell.length_b   1.000
_cell.length_c   1.000
_cell.angle_alpha   90.00
_cell.angle_beta   90.00
_cell.angle_gamma   90.00
#
_symmetry.space_group_name_H-M   'P 1'
#
loop_
_entity.id
_entity.type
_entity.pdbx_description
1 polymer ?
#
loop_
_entity_poly.entity_id
_entity_poly.type
_entity_poly.pdbx_seq_one_letter_code
_entity_poly.pdbx_strand_id
1 'polypeptide(L)'
;MLRKLNLWTAAAAAGLLMLGPITNAEAAATEAVEVAFPAFPVTVNETALDGVHSLYPLLLHKGVTYFPMTWNYTSALGLSVSWNAEDGLSLTKTEGICGPVPQTLSAELKNSGRAADAVPVPFPVTVNGKAVDSPNETYPLLLYRNITYFPMTWRFTKEEFGWQAAWDPVSGYSIQSCPVEAAAGKRLQTALNLSNGGQLAADEKWIYKNPVRNSEGPHSLVRTELNGEHPLKLSDDLAMYINASGEWLHYIAYDQSGTILKIRKDGTNRTILPATGVGELWADGEWLYYTKRTQQPESRENASSSPPGIYRMKTDGTGGVQLNPSGEVKSLYVYSDRIFYLKGEQGKEGLYSMKLDGSDDRKVQERVTDFIITEDWIYYVRDGKDLRKISLDGSIDIPLLEQEKPYMGRLSYKDGWIYFAAGATGIHGSLPLERVRLDGTGRETVFEARPTAIYWAGEAMYFAQWSLGSHVLYEHQLKEPAPKP
;
A
#
# COMPACT_ATOMS: atom_id res chain seq x y z
N MET A 1 -43.12 -4.86 -37.58
CA MET A 1 -43.81 -5.94 -36.85
C MET A 1 -43.61 -5.71 -35.36
N LEU A 2 -44.66 -5.30 -34.67
CA LEU A 2 -44.69 -5.07 -33.22
C LEU A 2 -44.45 -6.40 -32.47
N ARG A 3 -43.56 -6.40 -31.46
CA ARG A 3 -43.49 -7.48 -30.47
C ARG A 3 -44.23 -7.04 -29.20
N LYS A 4 -45.23 -7.85 -28.85
CA LYS A 4 -46.20 -7.65 -27.76
C LYS A 4 -45.56 -7.85 -26.39
N LEU A 5 -45.83 -6.91 -25.49
CA LEU A 5 -45.77 -7.09 -24.03
C LEU A 5 -46.91 -8.03 -23.59
N ASN A 6 -46.60 -9.03 -22.78
CA ASN A 6 -47.62 -9.81 -22.06
C ASN A 6 -47.79 -9.23 -20.65
N LEU A 7 -48.95 -8.59 -20.43
CA LEU A 7 -49.53 -8.37 -19.11
C LEU A 7 -50.10 -9.69 -18.57
N TRP A 8 -49.91 -9.94 -17.27
CA TRP A 8 -50.77 -10.81 -16.48
C TRP A 8 -51.23 -10.05 -15.23
N THR A 9 -52.51 -9.65 -15.25
CA THR A 9 -53.39 -9.43 -14.09
C THR A 9 -53.96 -10.81 -13.67
N ALA A 10 -54.44 -11.14 -12.48
CA ALA A 10 -54.73 -10.47 -11.21
C ALA A 10 -54.98 -11.59 -10.17
N ALA A 11 -54.95 -11.29 -8.87
CA ALA A 11 -55.97 -11.77 -7.92
C ALA A 11 -55.84 -11.02 -6.58
N ALA A 12 -56.93 -10.35 -6.21
CA ALA A 12 -57.13 -9.67 -4.95
C ALA A 12 -57.45 -10.67 -3.82
N ALA A 13 -56.91 -10.42 -2.63
CA ALA A 13 -57.46 -10.94 -1.38
C ALA A 13 -57.61 -9.75 -0.42
N ALA A 14 -58.86 -9.35 -0.21
CA ALA A 14 -59.26 -8.35 0.75
C ALA A 14 -59.16 -8.92 2.17
N GLY A 15 -58.23 -8.40 2.97
CA GLY A 15 -58.12 -8.65 4.41
C GLY A 15 -58.67 -7.47 5.20
N LEU A 16 -59.62 -7.76 6.08
CA LEU A 16 -60.28 -6.86 7.03
C LEU A 16 -59.29 -5.90 7.75
N LEU A 17 -59.53 -4.59 7.60
CA LEU A 17 -59.00 -3.55 8.47
C LEU A 17 -59.85 -3.48 9.74
N MET A 18 -59.34 -4.06 10.84
CA MET A 18 -59.78 -3.71 12.19
C MET A 18 -58.89 -2.57 12.68
N LEU A 19 -59.45 -1.36 12.72
CA LEU A 19 -58.87 -0.17 13.33
C LEU A 19 -58.81 -0.36 14.85
N GLY A 20 -57.73 -0.93 15.35
CA GLY A 20 -57.31 -0.75 16.74
C GLY A 20 -56.64 0.63 16.89
N PRO A 21 -56.78 1.31 18.05
CA PRO A 21 -56.14 2.60 18.25
C PRO A 21 -54.63 2.42 18.12
N ILE A 22 -54.06 3.05 17.11
CA ILE A 22 -52.61 3.25 17.01
C ILE A 22 -52.28 4.18 18.17
N THR A 23 -51.75 3.63 19.25
CA THR A 23 -51.04 4.44 20.23
C THR A 23 -49.84 5.01 19.49
N ASN A 24 -49.88 6.31 19.19
CA ASN A 24 -48.71 7.07 18.82
C ASN A 24 -47.74 6.98 20.00
N ALA A 25 -46.87 5.97 19.98
CA ALA A 25 -45.61 6.08 20.69
C ALA A 25 -44.88 7.21 19.98
N GLU A 26 -44.86 8.39 20.59
CA GLU A 26 -43.90 9.43 20.24
C GLU A 26 -42.52 8.78 20.33
N ALA A 27 -41.94 8.43 19.18
CA ALA A 27 -40.53 8.14 19.10
C ALA A 27 -39.83 9.44 19.50
N ALA A 28 -39.36 9.48 20.76
CA ALA A 28 -38.49 10.54 21.23
C ALA A 28 -37.38 10.71 20.19
N ALA A 29 -37.30 11.89 19.57
CA ALA A 29 -36.24 12.19 18.64
C ALA A 29 -34.93 12.07 19.41
N THR A 30 -34.16 11.01 19.16
CA THR A 30 -32.82 10.85 19.73
C THR A 30 -31.98 12.02 19.24
N GLU A 31 -31.53 12.87 20.16
CA GLU A 31 -30.74 14.04 19.82
C GLU A 31 -29.46 13.62 19.11
N ALA A 32 -29.15 14.32 18.02
CA ALA A 32 -27.92 14.09 17.28
C ALA A 32 -26.69 14.41 18.15
N VAL A 33 -25.70 13.52 18.09
CA VAL A 33 -24.41 13.67 18.75
C VAL A 33 -23.44 14.31 17.77
N GLU A 34 -22.83 15.42 18.18
CA GLU A 34 -21.80 16.07 17.37
C GLU A 34 -20.53 15.21 17.31
N VAL A 35 -20.10 14.87 16.09
CA VAL A 35 -18.90 14.11 15.82
C VAL A 35 -18.07 14.74 14.70
N ALA A 36 -16.77 14.44 14.72
CA ALA A 36 -15.84 14.81 13.66
C ALA A 36 -15.24 13.57 13.00
N PHE A 37 -14.47 13.77 11.94
CA PHE A 37 -13.61 12.72 11.39
C PHE A 37 -12.18 12.88 11.95
N PRO A 38 -11.46 11.79 12.28
CA PRO A 38 -10.06 11.89 12.69
C PRO A 38 -9.20 12.62 11.66
N ALA A 39 -8.46 13.64 12.09
CA ALA A 39 -7.51 14.38 11.27
C ALA A 39 -6.06 13.85 11.43
N PHE A 40 -5.91 12.65 11.98
CA PHE A 40 -4.65 11.96 12.24
C PHE A 40 -4.67 10.56 11.61
N PRO A 41 -3.51 9.95 11.29
CA PRO A 41 -3.47 8.60 10.75
C PRO A 41 -4.05 7.59 11.74
N VAL A 42 -4.72 6.56 11.23
CA VAL A 42 -5.19 5.44 12.04
C VAL A 42 -4.76 4.12 11.38
N THR A 43 -4.20 3.21 12.16
CA THR A 43 -3.81 1.87 11.71
C THR A 43 -4.49 0.77 12.51
N VAL A 44 -4.79 -0.34 11.85
CA VAL A 44 -5.39 -1.54 12.46
C VAL A 44 -4.62 -2.76 11.97
N ASN A 45 -3.99 -3.49 12.89
CA ASN A 45 -3.11 -4.61 12.55
C ASN A 45 -2.13 -4.23 11.41
N GLU A 46 -1.47 -3.09 11.57
CA GLU A 46 -0.56 -2.46 10.59
C GLU A 46 -1.19 -1.93 9.29
N THR A 47 -2.46 -2.24 8.98
CA THR A 47 -3.18 -1.64 7.84
C THR A 47 -3.51 -0.18 8.11
N ALA A 48 -3.01 0.72 7.26
CA ALA A 48 -3.36 2.14 7.32
C ALA A 48 -4.73 2.43 6.67
N LEU A 49 -5.56 3.21 7.38
CA LEU A 49 -6.95 3.45 7.00
C LEU A 49 -7.13 4.76 6.21
N ASP A 50 -7.93 4.70 5.16
CA ASP A 50 -8.40 5.84 4.37
C ASP A 50 -9.75 6.32 4.90
N GLY A 51 -9.72 7.27 5.83
CA GLY A 51 -10.94 7.81 6.44
C GLY A 51 -11.76 8.70 5.49
N VAL A 52 -11.08 9.43 4.60
CA VAL A 52 -11.71 10.44 3.74
C VAL A 52 -12.64 9.81 2.72
N HIS A 53 -12.20 8.71 2.09
CA HIS A 53 -12.93 8.07 0.99
C HIS A 53 -13.73 6.84 1.43
N SER A 54 -13.70 6.48 2.72
CA SER A 54 -14.42 5.31 3.23
C SER A 54 -15.94 5.52 3.28
N LEU A 55 -16.71 4.50 2.87
CA LEU A 55 -18.17 4.49 3.05
C LEU A 55 -18.56 4.53 4.54
N TYR A 56 -17.74 3.91 5.39
CA TYR A 56 -17.88 3.87 6.84
C TYR A 56 -16.62 4.46 7.47
N PRO A 57 -16.48 5.79 7.48
CA PRO A 57 -15.32 6.45 8.08
C PRO A 57 -15.30 6.25 9.58
N LEU A 58 -14.13 6.37 10.20
CA LEU A 58 -14.00 6.49 11.64
C LEU A 58 -14.62 7.82 12.12
N LEU A 59 -15.20 7.82 13.31
CA LEU A 59 -15.71 9.05 13.94
C LEU A 59 -14.80 9.46 15.09
N LEU A 60 -14.84 10.72 15.46
CA LEU A 60 -14.14 11.31 16.59
C LEU A 60 -15.17 12.06 17.44
N HIS A 61 -15.36 11.62 18.68
CA HIS A 61 -16.25 12.27 19.63
C HIS A 61 -15.54 12.47 20.96
N LYS A 62 -15.47 13.73 21.42
CA LYS A 62 -14.78 14.12 22.67
C LYS A 62 -13.36 13.54 22.79
N GLY A 63 -12.63 13.51 21.67
CA GLY A 63 -11.24 13.00 21.62
C GLY A 63 -11.10 11.48 21.61
N VAL A 64 -12.20 10.72 21.59
CA VAL A 64 -12.18 9.25 21.44
C VAL A 64 -12.53 8.89 20.00
N THR A 65 -11.73 8.02 19.39
CA THR A 65 -11.98 7.47 18.05
C THR A 65 -13.03 6.36 18.13
N TYR A 66 -13.97 6.35 17.19
CA TYR A 66 -15.06 5.39 17.10
C TYR A 66 -14.94 4.58 15.83
N PHE A 67 -15.06 3.27 15.97
CA PHE A 67 -14.90 2.33 14.87
C PHE A 67 -16.24 1.75 14.44
N PRO A 68 -16.51 1.67 13.13
CA PRO A 68 -17.73 1.06 12.63
C PRO A 68 -17.67 -0.46 12.79
N MET A 69 -18.70 -1.06 13.40
CA MET A 69 -18.81 -2.51 13.56
C MET A 69 -19.40 -3.17 12.30
N THR A 70 -18.82 -2.87 11.14
CA THR A 70 -19.10 -3.59 9.89
C THR A 70 -18.47 -4.97 9.91
N TRP A 71 -18.86 -5.84 8.98
CA TRP A 71 -18.24 -7.16 8.83
C TRP A 71 -16.72 -7.08 8.60
N ASN A 72 -16.23 -6.14 7.78
CA ASN A 72 -14.79 -5.97 7.51
C ASN A 72 -14.02 -5.61 8.79
N TYR A 73 -14.50 -4.64 9.55
CA TYR A 73 -13.83 -4.20 10.78
C TYR A 73 -13.91 -5.25 11.88
N THR A 74 -15.08 -5.84 12.10
CA THR A 74 -15.26 -6.88 13.14
C THR A 74 -14.39 -8.11 12.84
N SER A 75 -14.37 -8.58 11.59
CA SER A 75 -13.50 -9.69 11.19
C SER A 75 -12.02 -9.36 11.33
N ALA A 76 -11.58 -8.15 10.94
CA ALA A 76 -10.19 -7.74 11.10
C ALA A 76 -9.77 -7.64 12.58
N LEU A 77 -10.71 -7.28 13.46
CA LEU A 77 -10.48 -7.02 14.89
C LEU A 77 -10.66 -8.25 15.80
N GLY A 78 -10.90 -9.46 15.28
CA GLY A 78 -11.11 -10.61 16.18
C GLY A 78 -12.52 -10.74 16.73
N LEU A 79 -13.53 -10.18 16.06
CA LEU A 79 -14.91 -10.15 16.53
C LEU A 79 -15.85 -10.90 15.59
N SER A 80 -16.72 -11.74 16.15
CA SER A 80 -17.93 -12.19 15.47
C SER A 80 -19.07 -11.22 15.75
N VAL A 81 -19.89 -10.98 14.73
CA VAL A 81 -21.04 -10.07 14.77
C VAL A 81 -22.32 -10.81 14.42
N SER A 82 -23.37 -10.58 15.18
CA SER A 82 -24.73 -11.01 14.83
C SER A 82 -25.73 -9.89 15.13
N TRP A 83 -26.82 -9.84 14.38
CA TRP A 83 -27.88 -8.88 14.58
C TRP A 83 -29.23 -9.55 14.38
N ASN A 84 -30.19 -9.25 15.26
CA ASN A 84 -31.60 -9.56 15.04
C ASN A 84 -32.49 -8.47 15.65
N ALA A 85 -33.76 -8.43 15.26
CA ALA A 85 -34.69 -7.37 15.65
C ALA A 85 -35.08 -7.38 17.14
N GLU A 86 -34.97 -8.53 17.81
CA GLU A 86 -35.37 -8.72 19.20
C GLU A 86 -34.21 -8.41 20.17
N ASP A 87 -33.03 -8.99 19.92
CA ASP A 87 -31.86 -8.88 20.79
C ASP A 87 -30.88 -7.76 20.37
N GLY A 88 -31.11 -7.14 19.21
CA GLY A 88 -30.25 -6.10 18.67
C GLY A 88 -28.89 -6.62 18.20
N LEU A 89 -27.82 -5.86 18.46
CA LEU A 89 -26.46 -6.20 18.03
C LEU A 89 -25.73 -7.04 19.09
N SER A 90 -25.09 -8.12 18.67
CA SER A 90 -24.18 -8.89 19.53
C SER A 90 -22.78 -8.99 18.93
N LEU A 91 -21.78 -8.66 19.74
CA LEU A 91 -20.36 -8.82 19.41
C LEU A 91 -19.69 -9.81 20.38
N THR A 92 -18.93 -10.75 19.84
CA THR A 92 -18.18 -11.71 20.65
C THR A 92 -16.74 -11.80 20.19
N LYS A 93 -15.80 -11.62 21.13
CA LYS A 93 -14.38 -11.86 20.86
C LYS A 93 -14.18 -13.32 20.45
N THR A 94 -13.56 -13.53 19.31
CA THR A 94 -13.35 -14.84 18.71
C THR A 94 -11.87 -14.99 18.35
N GLU A 95 -11.24 -16.03 18.86
CA GLU A 95 -9.83 -16.30 18.58
C GLU A 95 -9.64 -16.84 17.15
N GLY A 96 -8.50 -16.53 16.56
CA GLY A 96 -8.10 -17.05 15.24
C GLY A 96 -8.74 -16.37 14.02
N ILE A 97 -9.53 -15.30 14.21
CA ILE A 97 -10.14 -14.53 13.11
C ILE A 97 -9.76 -13.04 13.17
N CYS A 98 -8.57 -12.68 12.71
CA CYS A 98 -8.14 -11.29 12.62
C CYS A 98 -7.25 -11.10 11.38
N GLY A 99 -7.00 -9.85 10.98
CA GLY A 99 -6.10 -9.57 9.86
C GLY A 99 -6.16 -8.13 9.38
N PRO A 100 -5.63 -7.86 8.17
CA PRO A 100 -5.77 -6.57 7.50
C PRO A 100 -7.24 -6.16 7.38
N VAL A 101 -7.51 -4.85 7.35
CA VAL A 101 -8.88 -4.31 7.19
C VAL A 101 -9.20 -4.10 5.71
N PRO A 102 -10.12 -4.85 5.09
CA PRO A 102 -10.57 -4.54 3.75
C PRO A 102 -11.36 -3.23 3.74
N GLN A 103 -11.01 -2.30 2.85
CA GLN A 103 -11.56 -0.95 2.83
C GLN A 103 -12.49 -0.74 1.65
N THR A 104 -13.75 -0.38 1.94
CA THR A 104 -14.74 0.00 0.92
C THR A 104 -14.66 1.51 0.68
N LEU A 105 -14.02 1.91 -0.43
CA LEU A 105 -13.74 3.31 -0.75
C LEU A 105 -14.55 3.80 -1.95
N SER A 106 -14.80 5.11 -2.02
CA SER A 106 -15.44 5.78 -3.16
C SER A 106 -14.84 7.17 -3.39
N ALA A 107 -14.66 7.52 -4.66
CA ALA A 107 -14.19 8.85 -5.08
C ALA A 107 -15.21 9.97 -4.81
N GLU A 108 -16.48 9.63 -4.60
CA GLU A 108 -17.56 10.59 -4.35
C GLU A 108 -17.59 11.06 -2.89
N LEU A 109 -16.92 10.34 -1.99
CA LEU A 109 -16.91 10.62 -0.57
C LEU A 109 -15.77 11.56 -0.18
N LYS A 110 -16.08 12.50 0.72
CA LYS A 110 -15.12 13.45 1.29
C LYS A 110 -15.38 13.65 2.77
N ASN A 111 -15.15 12.61 3.57
CA ASN A 111 -15.38 12.64 5.01
C ASN A 111 -14.30 13.51 5.70
N SER A 112 -14.57 14.81 5.78
CA SER A 112 -13.68 15.80 6.39
C SER A 112 -14.47 16.77 7.26
N GLY A 113 -13.84 17.29 8.31
CA GLY A 113 -14.50 18.19 9.24
C GLY A 113 -15.47 17.46 10.18
N ARG A 114 -16.73 17.88 10.19
CA ARG A 114 -17.78 17.36 11.08
C ARG A 114 -18.72 16.43 10.33
N ALA A 115 -19.24 15.42 11.04
CA ALA A 115 -20.34 14.60 10.55
C ALA A 115 -21.64 15.01 11.26
N ALA A 116 -22.72 15.12 10.49
CA ALA A 116 -24.08 15.22 11.02
C ALA A 116 -24.65 13.79 11.21
N ASP A 117 -25.80 13.69 11.88
CA ASP A 117 -26.65 12.49 11.89
C ASP A 117 -26.13 11.26 12.66
N ALA A 118 -25.05 11.39 13.44
CA ALA A 118 -24.73 10.38 14.43
C ALA A 118 -25.72 10.49 15.59
N VAL A 119 -26.36 9.39 15.98
CA VAL A 119 -27.31 9.35 17.12
C VAL A 119 -26.91 8.24 18.08
N PRO A 120 -27.33 8.27 19.36
CA PRO A 120 -27.16 7.12 20.23
C PRO A 120 -27.86 5.88 19.65
N VAL A 121 -27.27 4.70 19.83
CA VAL A 121 -27.87 3.45 19.36
C VAL A 121 -29.25 3.23 20.00
N PRO A 122 -30.34 3.04 19.22
CA PRO A 122 -31.70 2.96 19.73
C PRO A 122 -32.16 1.51 20.02
N PHE A 123 -31.25 0.54 20.03
CA PHE A 123 -31.55 -0.89 20.22
C PHE A 123 -30.55 -1.54 21.19
N PRO A 124 -30.88 -2.71 21.78
CA PRO A 124 -29.98 -3.41 22.69
C PRO A 124 -28.66 -3.79 22.02
N VAL A 125 -27.58 -3.73 22.79
CA VAL A 125 -26.26 -4.20 22.36
C VAL A 125 -25.66 -5.10 23.43
N THR A 126 -25.12 -6.25 23.01
CA THR A 126 -24.41 -7.19 23.88
C THR A 126 -22.97 -7.37 23.42
N VAL A 127 -22.04 -7.43 24.38
CA VAL A 127 -20.61 -7.67 24.14
C VAL A 127 -20.16 -8.81 25.03
N ASN A 128 -19.61 -9.87 24.43
CA ASN A 128 -19.19 -11.09 25.14
C ASN A 128 -20.30 -11.65 26.07
N GLY A 129 -21.56 -11.58 25.61
CA GLY A 129 -22.73 -12.02 26.38
C GLY A 129 -23.22 -11.05 27.45
N LYS A 130 -22.61 -9.86 27.62
CA LYS A 130 -23.03 -8.84 28.59
C LYS A 130 -23.76 -7.69 27.90
N ALA A 131 -24.88 -7.23 28.46
CA ALA A 131 -25.58 -6.05 27.96
C ALA A 131 -24.75 -4.77 28.17
N VAL A 132 -24.79 -3.88 27.18
CA VAL A 132 -24.14 -2.56 27.22
C VAL A 132 -25.20 -1.48 27.48
N ASP A 133 -25.12 -0.80 28.62
CA ASP A 133 -25.99 0.34 28.95
C ASP A 133 -25.48 1.64 28.33
N SER A 134 -25.45 1.67 26.99
CA SER A 134 -24.88 2.75 26.20
C SER A 134 -25.45 4.15 26.46
N PRO A 135 -26.79 4.36 26.59
CA PRO A 135 -27.35 5.71 26.68
C PRO A 135 -26.89 6.52 27.90
N ASN A 136 -26.43 5.84 28.96
CA ASN A 136 -25.97 6.47 30.20
C ASN A 136 -24.45 6.64 30.28
N GLU A 137 -23.71 6.24 29.24
CA GLU A 137 -22.26 6.31 29.21
C GLU A 137 -21.74 7.67 28.70
N THR A 138 -20.59 8.11 29.23
CA THR A 138 -19.88 9.32 28.77
C THR A 138 -19.59 9.29 27.26
N TYR A 139 -19.34 8.09 26.75
CA TYR A 139 -19.04 7.77 25.35
C TYR A 139 -20.07 6.73 24.87
N PRO A 140 -21.30 7.14 24.52
CA PRO A 140 -22.34 6.21 24.10
C PRO A 140 -21.97 5.57 22.77
N LEU A 141 -22.38 4.33 22.54
CA LEU A 141 -22.40 3.74 21.21
C LEU A 141 -23.22 4.62 20.26
N LEU A 142 -22.67 4.85 19.07
CA LEU A 142 -23.31 5.71 18.07
C LEU A 142 -23.85 4.88 16.91
N LEU A 143 -24.93 5.32 16.31
CA LEU A 143 -25.44 4.85 15.04
C LEU A 143 -25.17 5.94 14.01
N TYR A 144 -24.43 5.61 12.96
CA TYR A 144 -24.14 6.51 11.84
C TYR A 144 -24.22 5.72 10.54
N ARG A 145 -24.99 6.23 9.56
CA ARG A 145 -25.27 5.54 8.29
C ARG A 145 -25.73 4.09 8.49
N ASN A 146 -26.59 3.86 9.49
CA ASN A 146 -27.13 2.54 9.88
C ASN A 146 -26.08 1.51 10.32
N ILE A 147 -24.89 1.95 10.73
CA ILE A 147 -23.85 1.12 11.32
C ILE A 147 -23.63 1.55 12.76
N THR A 148 -23.47 0.57 13.67
CA THR A 148 -23.10 0.82 15.05
C THR A 148 -21.60 1.09 15.17
N TYR A 149 -21.26 2.15 15.89
CA TYR A 149 -19.92 2.64 16.13
C TYR A 149 -19.56 2.50 17.59
N PHE A 150 -18.45 1.81 17.85
CA PHE A 150 -17.95 1.62 19.21
C PHE A 150 -16.85 2.63 19.53
N PRO A 151 -16.89 3.24 20.73
CA PRO A 151 -15.80 4.07 21.19
C PRO A 151 -14.59 3.19 21.53
N MET A 152 -13.41 3.55 21.03
CA MET A 152 -12.17 2.83 21.34
C MET A 152 -11.59 3.26 22.70
N THR A 153 -12.42 3.16 23.74
CA THR A 153 -12.01 3.39 25.14
C THR A 153 -11.23 2.18 25.68
N TRP A 154 -10.57 2.36 26.84
CA TRP A 154 -9.90 1.27 27.54
C TRP A 154 -10.83 0.08 27.83
N ARG A 155 -12.09 0.36 28.20
CA ARG A 155 -13.11 -0.67 28.44
C ARG A 155 -13.24 -1.60 27.24
N PHE A 156 -13.45 -1.05 26.04
CA PHE A 156 -13.63 -1.90 24.86
C PHE A 156 -12.31 -2.46 24.36
N THR A 157 -11.31 -1.60 24.14
CA THR A 157 -10.04 -2.03 23.54
C THR A 157 -9.32 -3.04 24.41
N LYS A 158 -9.19 -2.79 25.73
CA LYS A 158 -8.42 -3.65 26.63
C LYS A 158 -9.26 -4.65 27.39
N GLU A 159 -10.31 -4.22 28.08
CA GLU A 159 -11.01 -5.07 29.05
C GLU A 159 -11.93 -6.08 28.36
N GLU A 160 -12.72 -5.65 27.38
CA GLU A 160 -13.65 -6.54 26.65
C GLU A 160 -12.97 -7.29 25.51
N PHE A 161 -12.05 -6.64 24.77
CA PHE A 161 -11.46 -7.26 23.57
C PHE A 161 -9.98 -7.61 23.70
N GLY A 162 -9.25 -7.10 24.68
CA GLY A 162 -7.84 -7.46 24.92
C GLY A 162 -6.86 -7.02 23.83
N TRP A 163 -7.24 -6.03 23.02
CA TRP A 163 -6.38 -5.38 22.03
C TRP A 163 -5.33 -4.49 22.69
N GLN A 164 -4.32 -4.11 21.92
CA GLN A 164 -3.36 -3.08 22.29
C GLN A 164 -3.64 -1.84 21.45
N ALA A 165 -3.92 -0.72 22.12
CA ALA A 165 -4.04 0.57 21.47
C ALA A 165 -2.83 1.43 21.81
N ALA A 166 -2.33 2.19 20.85
CA ALA A 166 -1.22 3.10 21.06
C ALA A 166 -1.44 4.42 20.32
N TRP A 167 -0.70 5.45 20.75
CA TRP A 167 -0.65 6.75 20.12
C TRP A 167 0.80 7.15 19.89
N ASP A 168 1.10 7.60 18.67
CA ASP A 168 2.36 8.23 18.31
C ASP A 168 2.09 9.58 17.61
N PRO A 169 2.85 10.66 17.89
CA PRO A 169 2.64 11.96 17.26
C PRO A 169 2.79 11.98 15.73
N VAL A 170 3.54 11.04 15.16
CA VAL A 170 3.82 10.94 13.71
C VAL A 170 2.92 9.90 13.06
N SER A 171 2.84 8.71 13.66
CA SER A 171 2.11 7.55 13.09
C SER A 171 0.64 7.49 13.52
N GLY A 172 0.20 8.35 14.43
CA GLY A 172 -1.20 8.50 14.84
C GLY A 172 -1.70 7.43 15.81
N TYR A 173 -2.96 7.05 15.67
CA TYR A 173 -3.62 6.07 16.55
C TYR A 173 -3.53 4.67 15.96
N SER A 174 -3.13 3.67 16.75
CA SER A 174 -3.05 2.28 16.27
C SER A 174 -3.82 1.32 17.17
N ILE A 175 -4.41 0.29 16.56
CA ILE A 175 -5.00 -0.87 17.24
C ILE A 175 -4.35 -2.15 16.72
N GLN A 176 -3.83 -2.94 17.65
CA GLN A 176 -3.34 -4.29 17.42
C GLN A 176 -4.27 -5.29 18.11
N SER A 177 -5.01 -6.05 17.29
CA SER A 177 -5.95 -7.08 17.77
C SER A 177 -5.35 -8.49 17.77
N CYS A 178 -4.28 -8.71 17.02
CA CYS A 178 -3.54 -9.98 16.98
C CYS A 178 -2.11 -9.77 16.46
N PRO A 179 -1.19 -10.75 16.55
CA PRO A 179 0.15 -10.62 16.00
C PRO A 179 0.10 -10.39 14.47
N VAL A 180 0.84 -9.38 13.96
CA VAL A 180 0.99 -9.22 12.51
C VAL A 180 2.05 -10.19 12.00
N GLU A 181 1.83 -10.76 10.81
CA GLU A 181 2.83 -11.57 10.12
C GLU A 181 3.97 -10.68 9.65
N ALA A 182 5.08 -10.65 10.39
CA ALA A 182 6.28 -9.87 10.07
C ALA A 182 6.81 -10.11 8.64
N ALA A 183 6.48 -11.24 8.00
CA ALA A 183 6.86 -11.52 6.62
C ALA A 183 6.12 -10.64 5.59
N ALA A 184 4.87 -10.25 5.84
CA ALA A 184 4.10 -9.41 4.90
C ALA A 184 4.70 -8.00 4.80
N GLY A 185 4.98 -7.34 5.94
CA GLY A 185 5.65 -6.03 5.97
C GLY A 185 7.02 -6.04 5.30
N LYS A 186 7.81 -7.11 5.48
CA LYS A 186 9.12 -7.29 4.81
C LYS A 186 9.00 -7.40 3.29
N ARG A 187 8.01 -8.17 2.80
CA ARG A 187 7.74 -8.30 1.36
C ARG A 187 7.39 -6.95 0.77
N LEU A 188 6.53 -6.18 1.44
CA LEU A 188 6.16 -4.83 1.01
C LEU A 188 7.36 -3.87 0.98
N GLN A 189 8.18 -3.82 2.03
CA GLN A 189 9.39 -2.98 2.05
C GLN A 189 10.36 -3.35 0.93
N THR A 190 10.58 -4.65 0.69
CA THR A 190 11.41 -5.14 -0.42
C THR A 190 10.85 -4.68 -1.76
N ALA A 191 9.54 -4.85 -1.98
CA ALA A 191 8.87 -4.42 -3.20
C ALA A 191 9.01 -2.92 -3.47
N LEU A 192 8.85 -2.07 -2.45
CA LEU A 192 9.02 -0.61 -2.57
C LEU A 192 10.47 -0.20 -2.87
N ASN A 193 11.44 -0.91 -2.29
CA ASN A 193 12.85 -0.69 -2.61
C ASN A 193 13.17 -1.08 -4.06
N LEU A 194 12.62 -2.21 -4.53
CA LEU A 194 12.77 -2.68 -5.91
C LEU A 194 12.10 -1.76 -6.93
N SER A 195 10.90 -1.24 -6.64
CA SER A 195 10.23 -0.26 -7.51
C SER A 195 11.02 1.05 -7.64
N ASN A 196 11.89 1.34 -6.65
CA ASN A 196 12.84 2.45 -6.67
C ASN A 196 14.24 2.08 -7.21
N GLY A 197 14.38 0.93 -7.88
CA GLY A 197 15.61 0.48 -8.54
C GLY A 197 16.48 -0.48 -7.70
N GLY A 198 16.08 -0.77 -6.47
CA GLY A 198 16.69 -1.79 -5.61
C GLY A 198 18.21 -1.64 -5.42
N GLN A 199 18.69 -0.41 -5.23
CA GLN A 199 20.09 -0.17 -4.82
C GLN A 199 20.39 -0.72 -3.41
N LEU A 200 19.33 -1.00 -2.65
CA LEU A 200 19.36 -1.54 -1.30
C LEU A 200 18.27 -2.62 -1.13
N ALA A 201 18.61 -3.65 -0.37
CA ALA A 201 17.68 -4.61 0.23
C ALA A 201 17.99 -4.74 1.72
N ALA A 202 16.99 -5.06 2.53
CA ALA A 202 17.19 -5.27 3.96
C ALA A 202 16.44 -6.51 4.46
N ASP A 203 16.99 -7.17 5.46
CA ASP A 203 16.29 -8.13 6.31
C ASP A 203 16.29 -7.62 7.77
N GLU A 204 15.94 -8.46 8.74
CA GLU A 204 15.86 -8.04 10.16
C GLU A 204 17.20 -7.62 10.76
N LYS A 205 18.31 -8.02 10.15
CA LYS A 205 19.64 -7.82 10.73
C LYS A 205 20.55 -7.01 9.81
N TRP A 206 20.42 -7.21 8.51
CA TRP A 206 21.40 -6.76 7.54
C TRP A 206 20.78 -5.89 6.46
N ILE A 207 21.58 -4.92 6.03
CA ILE A 207 21.38 -4.14 4.81
C ILE A 207 22.37 -4.64 3.77
N TYR A 208 21.89 -4.97 2.58
CA TYR A 208 22.68 -5.28 1.41
C TYR A 208 22.51 -4.15 0.41
N LYS A 209 23.58 -3.42 0.11
CA LYS A 209 23.49 -2.19 -0.68
C LYS A 209 24.67 -2.04 -1.61
N ASN A 210 24.43 -1.28 -2.67
CA ASN A 210 25.49 -0.63 -3.41
C ASN A 210 25.60 0.84 -2.93
N PRO A 211 26.65 1.20 -2.17
CA PRO A 211 26.74 2.52 -1.54
C PRO A 211 26.83 3.68 -2.55
N VAL A 212 27.50 3.45 -3.68
CA VAL A 212 27.77 4.46 -4.69
C VAL A 212 27.58 3.86 -6.08
N ARG A 213 26.58 4.36 -6.80
CA ARG A 213 26.37 4.01 -8.20
C ARG A 213 27.11 5.00 -9.09
N ASN A 214 28.20 4.55 -9.70
CA ASN A 214 28.99 5.29 -10.68
C ASN A 214 29.08 4.49 -11.99
N SER A 215 29.32 5.17 -13.12
CA SER A 215 29.52 4.50 -14.42
C SER A 215 30.94 4.00 -14.63
N GLU A 216 31.95 4.59 -13.96
CA GLU A 216 33.38 4.35 -14.23
C GLU A 216 34.25 4.19 -12.96
N GLY A 217 33.67 3.90 -11.79
CA GLY A 217 34.44 3.77 -10.55
C GLY A 217 34.45 2.35 -9.99
N PRO A 218 35.17 2.09 -8.88
CA PRO A 218 35.08 0.81 -8.20
C PRO A 218 33.64 0.63 -7.70
N HIS A 219 33.00 -0.44 -8.14
CA HIS A 219 31.68 -0.83 -7.68
C HIS A 219 31.80 -1.71 -6.45
N SER A 220 30.76 -1.77 -5.62
CA SER A 220 30.73 -2.71 -4.52
C SER A 220 29.32 -3.09 -4.16
N LEU A 221 29.13 -4.37 -3.90
CA LEU A 221 28.01 -4.87 -3.11
C LEU A 221 28.52 -5.07 -1.69
N VAL A 222 27.92 -4.35 -0.74
CA VAL A 222 28.30 -4.42 0.68
C VAL A 222 27.13 -4.90 1.53
N ARG A 223 27.47 -5.59 2.61
CA ARG A 223 26.56 -5.90 3.72
C ARG A 223 26.94 -5.08 4.94
N THR A 224 25.98 -4.46 5.61
CA THR A 224 26.17 -3.77 6.91
C THR A 224 25.07 -4.17 7.87
N GLU A 225 25.28 -4.04 9.17
CA GLU A 225 24.17 -4.11 10.14
C GLU A 225 23.17 -2.97 9.90
N LEU A 226 21.98 -3.05 10.50
CA LEU A 226 20.92 -2.04 10.33
C LEU A 226 21.35 -0.62 10.75
N ASN A 227 22.29 -0.51 11.71
CA ASN A 227 22.89 0.76 12.13
C ASN A 227 24.04 1.23 11.21
N GLY A 228 24.32 0.50 10.13
CA GLY A 228 25.40 0.79 9.19
C GLY A 228 26.79 0.28 9.60
N GLU A 229 26.94 -0.33 10.78
CA GLU A 229 28.22 -0.83 11.27
C GLU A 229 28.62 -2.17 10.63
N HIS A 230 29.86 -2.58 10.92
CA HIS A 230 30.45 -3.86 10.50
C HIS A 230 30.32 -4.15 8.98
N PRO A 231 30.78 -3.22 8.10
CA PRO A 231 30.68 -3.42 6.67
C PRO A 231 31.52 -4.62 6.19
N LEU A 232 30.90 -5.46 5.37
CA LEU A 232 31.56 -6.53 4.64
C LEU A 232 31.33 -6.33 3.13
N LYS A 233 32.42 -6.22 2.36
CA LYS A 233 32.32 -6.24 0.90
C LYS A 233 32.06 -7.67 0.42
N LEU A 234 30.96 -7.87 -0.31
CA LEU A 234 30.55 -9.17 -0.86
C LEU A 234 31.07 -9.38 -2.28
N SER A 235 31.08 -8.34 -3.11
CA SER A 235 31.63 -8.38 -4.47
C SER A 235 31.98 -6.97 -4.97
N ASP A 236 32.69 -6.90 -6.10
CA ASP A 236 33.01 -5.67 -6.85
C ASP A 236 31.98 -5.38 -7.96
N ASP A 237 30.77 -5.92 -7.85
CA ASP A 237 29.73 -5.78 -8.88
C ASP A 237 29.00 -4.43 -8.77
N LEU A 238 28.55 -3.89 -9.92
CA LEU A 238 27.57 -2.80 -9.97
C LEU A 238 26.16 -3.35 -9.71
N ALA A 239 25.95 -3.82 -8.48
CA ALA A 239 24.73 -4.48 -8.05
C ALA A 239 23.56 -3.49 -7.92
N MET A 240 22.43 -3.84 -8.54
CA MET A 240 21.15 -3.12 -8.48
C MET A 240 20.00 -4.14 -8.52
N TYR A 241 18.76 -3.70 -8.24
CA TYR A 241 17.61 -4.59 -8.06
C TYR A 241 17.94 -5.79 -7.14
N ILE A 242 18.56 -5.47 -6.00
CA ILE A 242 19.02 -6.46 -5.02
C ILE A 242 17.79 -7.07 -4.34
N ASN A 243 17.68 -8.38 -4.41
CA ASN A 243 16.66 -9.19 -3.77
C ASN A 243 17.33 -10.08 -2.71
N ALA A 244 16.91 -9.98 -1.44
CA ALA A 244 17.46 -10.80 -0.36
C ALA A 244 16.43 -11.86 0.07
N SER A 245 16.78 -13.14 -0.06
CA SER A 245 15.88 -14.25 0.30
C SER A 245 16.65 -15.45 0.84
N GLY A 246 16.24 -15.93 2.02
CA GLY A 246 16.98 -16.97 2.75
C GLY A 246 18.45 -16.60 2.93
N GLU A 247 19.35 -17.49 2.52
CA GLU A 247 20.81 -17.31 2.58
C GLU A 247 21.41 -16.61 1.34
N TRP A 248 20.56 -16.20 0.39
CA TRP A 248 21.00 -15.74 -0.92
C TRP A 248 20.60 -14.30 -1.20
N LEU A 249 21.40 -13.66 -2.05
CA LEU A 249 21.06 -12.45 -2.77
C LEU A 249 20.96 -12.78 -4.25
N HIS A 250 19.96 -12.21 -4.91
CA HIS A 250 19.83 -12.15 -6.37
C HIS A 250 19.82 -10.69 -6.81
N TYR A 251 20.60 -10.34 -7.82
CA TYR A 251 20.75 -8.95 -8.23
C TYR A 251 21.15 -8.85 -9.69
N ILE A 252 21.00 -7.66 -10.27
CA ILE A 252 21.53 -7.33 -11.59
C ILE A 252 22.93 -6.74 -11.40
N ALA A 253 23.93 -7.27 -12.12
CA ALA A 253 25.23 -6.62 -12.27
C ALA A 253 25.27 -5.84 -13.60
N TYR A 254 25.18 -4.51 -13.52
CA TYR A 254 25.11 -3.66 -14.73
C TYR A 254 26.45 -3.52 -15.46
N ASP A 255 27.56 -3.63 -14.75
CA ASP A 255 28.92 -3.72 -15.29
C ASP A 255 29.14 -4.99 -16.14
N GLN A 256 28.29 -6.00 -15.95
CA GLN A 256 28.30 -7.27 -16.68
C GLN A 256 27.12 -7.40 -17.65
N SER A 257 26.89 -6.36 -18.46
CA SER A 257 25.82 -6.36 -19.50
C SER A 257 24.40 -6.60 -18.94
N GLY A 258 24.13 -6.15 -17.70
CA GLY A 258 22.85 -6.36 -17.03
C GLY A 258 22.54 -7.85 -16.83
N THR A 259 23.51 -8.60 -16.30
CA THR A 259 23.36 -10.03 -16.02
C THR A 259 22.76 -10.26 -14.64
N ILE A 260 21.93 -11.29 -14.49
CA ILE A 260 21.44 -11.70 -13.16
C ILE A 260 22.49 -12.59 -12.49
N LEU A 261 22.87 -12.21 -11.27
CA LEU A 261 23.78 -12.97 -10.43
C LEU A 261 23.11 -13.40 -9.14
N LYS A 262 23.68 -14.45 -8.55
CA LYS A 262 23.32 -14.98 -7.25
C LYS A 262 24.57 -15.12 -6.39
N ILE A 263 24.53 -14.66 -5.14
CA ILE A 263 25.65 -14.78 -4.18
C ILE A 263 25.09 -15.10 -2.79
N ARG A 264 25.84 -15.83 -1.96
CA ARG A 264 25.44 -16.01 -0.56
C ARG A 264 25.60 -14.69 0.20
N LYS A 265 24.80 -14.51 1.25
CA LYS A 265 24.85 -13.33 2.12
C LYS A 265 26.19 -13.18 2.87
N ASP A 266 27.04 -14.20 2.86
CA ASP A 266 28.42 -14.19 3.36
C ASP A 266 29.49 -13.82 2.31
N GLY A 267 29.09 -13.64 1.04
CA GLY A 267 29.97 -13.30 -0.09
C GLY A 267 30.51 -14.51 -0.86
N THR A 268 30.18 -15.74 -0.45
CA THR A 268 30.62 -16.96 -1.15
C THR A 268 29.65 -17.39 -2.25
N ASN A 269 30.07 -18.35 -3.07
CA ASN A 269 29.24 -19.01 -4.11
C ASN A 269 28.57 -18.05 -5.11
N ARG A 270 29.28 -16.98 -5.48
CA ARG A 270 28.87 -16.06 -6.54
C ARG A 270 28.71 -16.82 -7.87
N THR A 271 27.52 -16.79 -8.45
CA THR A 271 27.10 -17.58 -9.61
C THR A 271 26.37 -16.70 -10.62
N ILE A 272 26.63 -16.89 -11.91
CA ILE A 272 25.94 -16.21 -13.01
C ILE A 272 24.70 -17.03 -13.41
N LEU A 273 23.54 -16.38 -13.55
CA LEU A 273 22.33 -16.99 -14.10
C LEU A 273 22.21 -16.71 -15.61
N PRO A 274 21.51 -17.56 -16.40
CA PRO A 274 21.49 -17.49 -17.87
C PRO A 274 20.54 -16.39 -18.39
N ALA A 275 20.72 -15.14 -17.94
CA ALA A 275 19.94 -13.98 -18.37
C ALA A 275 20.83 -12.73 -18.42
N THR A 276 20.92 -12.12 -19.60
CA THR A 276 21.63 -10.86 -19.89
C THR A 276 20.66 -9.81 -20.42
N GLY A 277 21.09 -8.55 -20.48
CA GLY A 277 20.25 -7.43 -20.95
C GLY A 277 19.05 -7.16 -20.05
N VAL A 278 19.17 -7.49 -18.76
CA VAL A 278 18.10 -7.39 -17.79
C VAL A 278 17.96 -5.94 -17.33
N GLY A 279 16.72 -5.44 -17.38
CA GLY A 279 16.36 -4.08 -16.99
C GLY A 279 16.01 -3.94 -15.52
N GLU A 280 15.18 -4.85 -15.01
CA GLU A 280 14.67 -4.89 -13.64
C GLU A 280 14.53 -6.34 -13.17
N LEU A 281 14.61 -6.59 -11.86
CA LEU A 281 14.58 -7.93 -11.28
C LEU A 281 13.78 -7.97 -9.97
N TRP A 282 12.87 -8.93 -9.88
CA TRP A 282 12.01 -9.17 -8.74
C TRP A 282 12.03 -10.65 -8.38
N ALA A 283 12.13 -10.99 -7.10
CA ALA A 283 12.05 -12.35 -6.60
C ALA A 283 10.75 -12.57 -5.82
N ASP A 284 10.06 -13.67 -6.12
CA ASP A 284 8.92 -14.15 -5.35
C ASP A 284 8.98 -15.68 -5.22
N GLY A 285 9.15 -16.15 -3.99
CA GLY A 285 9.37 -17.56 -3.68
C GLY A 285 10.55 -18.15 -4.46
N GLU A 286 10.28 -19.20 -5.25
CA GLU A 286 11.28 -19.88 -6.08
C GLU A 286 11.52 -19.20 -7.43
N TRP A 287 10.77 -18.14 -7.77
CA TRP A 287 10.77 -17.49 -9.08
C TRP A 287 11.44 -16.12 -9.06
N LEU A 288 12.08 -15.80 -10.17
CA LEU A 288 12.58 -14.50 -10.54
C LEU A 288 11.76 -13.98 -11.72
N TYR A 289 11.24 -12.76 -11.63
CA TYR A 289 10.54 -12.03 -12.69
C TYR A 289 11.40 -10.85 -13.11
N TYR A 290 11.60 -10.66 -14.40
CA TYR A 290 12.54 -9.67 -14.88
C TYR A 290 12.19 -9.13 -16.26
N THR A 291 12.61 -7.90 -16.54
CA THR A 291 12.45 -7.30 -17.87
C THR A 291 13.71 -7.48 -18.70
N LYS A 292 13.55 -7.66 -20.01
CA LYS A 292 14.63 -7.47 -20.99
C LYS A 292 14.37 -6.22 -21.80
N ARG A 293 15.40 -5.41 -22.01
CA ARG A 293 15.35 -4.19 -22.81
C ARG A 293 15.84 -4.46 -24.24
N THR A 294 15.37 -3.67 -25.19
CA THR A 294 15.94 -3.67 -26.55
C THR A 294 17.40 -3.26 -26.45
N GLN A 295 18.33 -4.10 -26.92
CA GLN A 295 19.73 -3.72 -26.99
C GLN A 295 19.88 -2.69 -28.12
N GLN A 296 20.54 -1.56 -27.85
CA GLN A 296 20.92 -0.64 -28.93
C GLN A 296 21.91 -1.35 -29.87
N PRO A 297 21.88 -1.08 -31.19
CA PRO A 297 22.68 -1.82 -32.17
C PRO A 297 24.20 -1.65 -32.06
N GLU A 298 24.68 -0.82 -31.14
CA GLU A 298 26.10 -0.50 -31.06
C GLU A 298 26.87 -1.60 -30.29
N SER A 299 27.47 -2.49 -31.08
CA SER A 299 28.46 -3.51 -30.73
C SER A 299 27.94 -4.87 -30.24
N ARG A 300 27.45 -5.69 -31.17
CA ARG A 300 27.98 -7.06 -31.42
C ARG A 300 27.10 -7.76 -32.46
N GLU A 301 27.72 -8.18 -33.56
CA GLU A 301 27.11 -8.98 -34.65
C GLU A 301 26.57 -10.36 -34.21
N ASN A 302 26.68 -10.73 -32.92
CA ASN A 302 26.27 -12.01 -32.38
C ASN A 302 25.47 -11.91 -31.06
N ALA A 303 24.84 -10.77 -30.76
CA ALA A 303 23.93 -10.70 -29.62
C ALA A 303 22.69 -11.57 -29.89
N SER A 304 22.64 -12.76 -29.28
CA SER A 304 21.40 -13.53 -29.11
C SER A 304 20.44 -12.70 -28.26
N SER A 305 19.70 -11.80 -28.90
CA SER A 305 18.81 -10.86 -28.22
C SER A 305 17.46 -11.53 -28.07
N SER A 306 17.19 -12.12 -26.90
CA SER A 306 15.80 -12.41 -26.53
C SER A 306 14.97 -11.12 -26.70
N PRO A 307 13.76 -11.19 -27.26
CA PRO A 307 12.95 -10.01 -27.52
C PRO A 307 12.70 -9.21 -26.23
N PRO A 308 12.52 -7.88 -26.30
CA PRO A 308 12.14 -7.10 -25.13
C PRO A 308 10.81 -7.60 -24.58
N GLY A 309 10.65 -7.51 -23.26
CA GLY A 309 9.44 -7.95 -22.57
C GLY A 309 9.71 -8.44 -21.16
N ILE A 310 8.73 -9.15 -20.59
CA ILE A 310 8.79 -9.71 -19.25
C ILE A 310 9.07 -11.21 -19.34
N TYR A 311 9.97 -11.67 -18.50
CA TYR A 311 10.41 -13.05 -18.41
C TYR A 311 10.32 -13.51 -16.96
N ARG A 312 10.29 -14.82 -16.78
CA ARG A 312 10.57 -15.44 -15.49
C ARG A 312 11.54 -16.60 -15.61
N MET A 313 12.23 -16.94 -14.52
CA MET A 313 13.00 -18.16 -14.35
C MET A 313 13.04 -18.55 -12.88
N LYS A 314 13.43 -19.78 -12.57
CA LYS A 314 13.66 -20.18 -11.18
C LYS A 314 14.91 -19.50 -10.61
N THR A 315 14.98 -19.39 -9.29
CA THR A 315 16.11 -18.80 -8.54
C THR A 315 17.43 -19.58 -8.66
N ASP A 316 17.41 -20.75 -9.29
CA ASP A 316 18.58 -21.55 -9.68
C ASP A 316 19.01 -21.35 -11.15
N GLY A 317 18.26 -20.55 -11.92
CA GLY A 317 18.50 -20.27 -13.33
C GLY A 317 17.78 -21.18 -14.32
N THR A 318 17.00 -22.15 -13.86
CA THR A 318 16.25 -23.08 -14.74
C THR A 318 14.85 -22.56 -15.08
N GLY A 319 14.15 -23.21 -16.02
CA GLY A 319 12.74 -22.92 -16.29
C GLY A 319 12.44 -21.53 -16.86
N GLY A 320 13.40 -20.94 -17.57
CA GLY A 320 13.26 -19.61 -18.20
C GLY A 320 12.16 -19.58 -19.26
N VAL A 321 11.19 -18.67 -19.11
CA VAL A 321 10.05 -18.48 -20.03
C VAL A 321 9.73 -17.00 -20.19
N GLN A 322 9.38 -16.59 -21.40
CA GLN A 322 8.83 -15.25 -21.67
C GLN A 322 7.34 -15.21 -21.32
N LEU A 323 6.90 -14.21 -20.56
CA LEU A 323 5.52 -14.05 -20.12
C LEU A 323 4.70 -13.16 -21.07
N ASN A 324 5.29 -12.07 -21.56
CA ASN A 324 4.64 -11.20 -22.56
C ASN A 324 5.50 -11.12 -23.83
N PRO A 325 4.96 -11.48 -25.01
CA PRO A 325 5.72 -11.51 -26.26
C PRO A 325 5.99 -10.13 -26.88
N SER A 326 5.52 -9.01 -26.31
CA SER A 326 5.51 -7.72 -27.00
C SER A 326 5.92 -6.51 -26.16
N GLY A 327 6.90 -5.77 -26.70
CA GLY A 327 7.17 -4.37 -26.35
C GLY A 327 8.08 -4.14 -25.15
N GLU A 328 8.64 -2.95 -25.11
CA GLU A 328 9.47 -2.50 -24.00
C GLU A 328 8.61 -2.22 -22.77
N VAL A 329 8.99 -2.80 -21.64
CA VAL A 329 8.39 -2.56 -20.34
C VAL A 329 9.30 -1.63 -19.55
N LYS A 330 8.72 -0.55 -19.03
CA LYS A 330 9.45 0.52 -18.33
C LYS A 330 9.66 0.21 -16.86
N SER A 331 8.65 -0.37 -16.22
CA SER A 331 8.68 -0.77 -14.82
C SER A 331 7.79 -1.99 -14.62
N LEU A 332 8.14 -2.86 -13.68
CA LEU A 332 7.32 -3.97 -13.20
C LEU A 332 7.19 -3.94 -11.66
N TYR A 333 6.11 -4.51 -11.15
CA TYR A 333 5.82 -4.66 -9.73
C TYR A 333 5.10 -5.99 -9.52
N VAL A 334 5.69 -6.90 -8.74
CA VAL A 334 5.07 -8.19 -8.41
C VAL A 334 4.27 -8.03 -7.11
N TYR A 335 2.97 -8.33 -7.15
CA TYR A 335 2.09 -8.20 -6.00
C TYR A 335 1.04 -9.32 -5.99
N SER A 336 0.99 -10.08 -4.90
CA SER A 336 0.12 -11.24 -4.76
C SER A 336 0.29 -12.22 -5.94
N ASP A 337 -0.80 -12.58 -6.63
CA ASP A 337 -0.81 -13.49 -7.77
C ASP A 337 -0.62 -12.79 -9.14
N ARG A 338 -0.18 -11.52 -9.14
CA ARG A 338 -0.13 -10.68 -10.35
C ARG A 338 1.16 -9.89 -10.51
N ILE A 339 1.45 -9.55 -11.76
CA ILE A 339 2.51 -8.64 -12.18
C ILE A 339 1.81 -7.40 -12.74
N PHE A 340 2.08 -6.25 -12.16
CA PHE A 340 1.68 -4.94 -12.67
C PHE A 340 2.87 -4.33 -13.40
N TYR A 341 2.63 -3.69 -14.55
CA TYR A 341 3.74 -3.18 -15.35
C TYR A 341 3.36 -1.98 -16.22
N LEU A 342 4.33 -1.09 -16.44
CA LEU A 342 4.18 0.06 -17.32
C LEU A 342 4.72 -0.25 -18.72
N LYS A 343 3.90 0.05 -19.72
CA LYS A 343 4.25 -0.12 -21.14
C LYS A 343 3.70 1.04 -21.95
N GLY A 344 4.49 1.53 -22.90
CA GLY A 344 4.11 2.60 -23.81
C GLY A 344 5.27 3.52 -24.17
N GLU A 345 4.97 4.57 -24.92
CA GLU A 345 5.91 5.65 -25.21
C GLU A 345 6.13 6.51 -23.96
N GLN A 346 7.29 7.15 -23.88
CA GLN A 346 7.61 8.06 -22.78
C GLN A 346 6.54 9.15 -22.62
N GLY A 347 5.94 9.25 -21.43
CA GLY A 347 4.88 10.21 -21.10
C GLY A 347 3.47 9.81 -21.59
N LYS A 348 3.31 8.61 -22.16
CA LYS A 348 2.02 8.04 -22.60
C LYS A 348 1.91 6.56 -22.19
N GLU A 349 2.60 6.18 -21.13
CA GLU A 349 2.59 4.82 -20.63
C GLU A 349 1.19 4.46 -20.08
N GLY A 350 0.79 3.22 -20.32
CA GLY A 350 -0.34 2.59 -19.66
C GLY A 350 0.14 1.62 -18.59
N LEU A 351 -0.65 1.50 -17.52
CA LEU A 351 -0.53 0.46 -16.51
C LEU A 351 -1.30 -0.77 -16.95
N TYR A 352 -0.61 -1.90 -17.00
CA TYR A 352 -1.15 -3.21 -17.34
C TYR A 352 -0.93 -4.17 -16.19
N SER A 353 -1.59 -5.31 -16.27
CA SER A 353 -1.54 -6.30 -15.22
C SER A 353 -1.85 -7.70 -15.76
N MET A 354 -1.11 -8.70 -15.32
CA MET A 354 -1.26 -10.11 -15.73
C MET A 354 -1.02 -11.04 -14.54
N LYS A 355 -1.48 -12.28 -14.61
CA LYS A 355 -1.11 -13.32 -13.63
C LYS A 355 0.38 -13.67 -13.71
N LEU A 356 0.91 -14.28 -12.65
CA LEU A 356 2.32 -14.72 -12.59
C LEU A 356 2.74 -15.70 -13.70
N ASP A 357 1.78 -16.35 -14.37
CA ASP A 357 2.00 -17.24 -15.52
C ASP A 357 1.88 -16.54 -16.89
N GLY A 358 1.60 -15.24 -16.91
CA GLY A 358 1.41 -14.43 -18.12
C GLY A 358 -0.02 -14.44 -18.67
N SER A 359 -0.95 -15.20 -18.09
CA SER A 359 -2.37 -15.17 -18.47
C SER A 359 -3.10 -13.95 -17.89
N ASP A 360 -4.32 -13.68 -18.37
CA ASP A 360 -5.14 -12.54 -17.92
C ASP A 360 -4.41 -11.17 -18.05
N ASP A 361 -3.68 -10.99 -19.14
CA ASP A 361 -3.02 -9.73 -19.46
C ASP A 361 -4.03 -8.67 -19.91
N ARG A 362 -4.19 -7.62 -19.09
CA ARG A 362 -5.17 -6.56 -19.30
C ARG A 362 -4.63 -5.19 -18.87
N LYS A 363 -5.09 -4.16 -19.58
CA LYS A 363 -4.86 -2.77 -19.20
C LYS A 363 -5.70 -2.42 -17.97
N VAL A 364 -5.09 -1.72 -17.02
CA VAL A 364 -5.73 -1.20 -15.80
C VAL A 364 -6.03 0.29 -15.95
N GLN A 365 -5.04 1.08 -16.39
CA GLN A 365 -5.16 2.53 -16.48
C GLN A 365 -4.24 3.12 -17.56
N GLU A 366 -4.62 4.23 -18.16
CA GLU A 366 -3.83 5.02 -19.09
C GLU A 366 -3.09 6.16 -18.38
N ARG A 367 -2.02 6.67 -19.02
CA ARG A 367 -1.31 7.89 -18.60
C ARG A 367 -0.67 7.75 -17.22
N VAL A 368 -0.06 6.60 -16.95
CA VAL A 368 0.59 6.28 -15.67
C VAL A 368 2.10 6.32 -15.83
N THR A 369 2.77 7.25 -15.15
CA THR A 369 4.23 7.44 -15.27
C THR A 369 5.04 6.80 -14.15
N ASP A 370 4.42 6.56 -12.99
CA ASP A 370 5.03 5.94 -11.82
C ASP A 370 3.93 5.31 -10.96
N PHE A 371 4.22 4.24 -10.22
CA PHE A 371 3.24 3.61 -9.34
C PHE A 371 3.88 2.75 -8.24
N ILE A 372 3.18 2.60 -7.13
CA ILE A 372 3.43 1.61 -6.08
C ILE A 372 2.13 0.92 -5.70
N ILE A 373 2.24 -0.25 -5.07
CA ILE A 373 1.09 -1.00 -4.56
C ILE A 373 1.27 -1.18 -3.06
N THR A 374 0.25 -0.79 -2.29
CA THR A 374 0.19 -0.99 -0.83
C THR A 374 -1.26 -0.99 -0.37
N GLU A 375 -1.54 -1.69 0.74
CA GLU A 375 -2.89 -1.83 1.30
C GLU A 375 -3.95 -2.31 0.29
N ASP A 376 -3.60 -3.20 -0.65
CA ASP A 376 -4.47 -3.66 -1.76
C ASP A 376 -4.95 -2.55 -2.72
N TRP A 377 -4.21 -1.44 -2.82
CA TRP A 377 -4.47 -0.35 -3.77
C TRP A 377 -3.23 0.01 -4.58
N ILE A 378 -3.45 0.48 -5.80
CA ILE A 378 -2.41 1.05 -6.66
C ILE A 378 -2.41 2.56 -6.45
N TYR A 379 -1.29 3.11 -5.99
CA TYR A 379 -1.05 4.55 -5.94
C TYR A 379 -0.18 4.91 -7.12
N TYR A 380 -0.65 5.82 -7.96
CA TYR A 380 -0.04 6.07 -9.24
C TYR A 380 0.04 7.56 -9.57
N VAL A 381 1.09 7.92 -10.30
CA VAL A 381 1.27 9.26 -10.84
C VAL A 381 0.63 9.31 -12.23
N ARG A 382 -0.39 10.15 -12.37
CA ARG A 382 -1.01 10.47 -13.64
C ARG A 382 -0.28 11.64 -14.27
N ASP A 383 0.02 11.52 -15.55
CA ASP A 383 0.58 12.61 -16.37
C ASP A 383 1.87 13.22 -15.83
N GLY A 384 2.63 12.43 -15.06
CA GLY A 384 3.86 12.88 -14.43
C GLY A 384 3.68 13.86 -13.28
N LYS A 385 2.46 14.16 -12.81
CA LYS A 385 2.26 15.21 -11.80
C LYS A 385 1.18 14.95 -10.74
N ASP A 386 0.10 14.27 -11.06
CA ASP A 386 -1.05 14.14 -10.16
C ASP A 386 -1.04 12.77 -9.48
N LEU A 387 -1.18 12.74 -8.15
CA LEU A 387 -1.26 11.49 -7.40
C LEU A 387 -2.71 11.00 -7.34
N ARG A 388 -2.91 9.75 -7.71
CA ARG A 388 -4.21 9.08 -7.69
C ARG A 388 -4.08 7.70 -7.09
N LYS A 389 -5.21 7.16 -6.66
CA LYS A 389 -5.34 5.82 -6.10
C LYS A 389 -6.38 5.05 -6.91
N ILE A 390 -6.07 3.84 -7.33
CA ILE A 390 -6.99 2.99 -8.10
C ILE A 390 -7.01 1.56 -7.56
N SER A 391 -8.18 0.93 -7.58
CA SER A 391 -8.32 -0.47 -7.16
C SER A 391 -7.50 -1.39 -8.07
N LEU A 392 -7.07 -2.55 -7.56
CA LEU A 392 -6.22 -3.49 -8.32
C LEU A 392 -6.83 -3.92 -9.66
N ASP A 393 -8.16 -3.90 -9.76
CA ASP A 393 -8.92 -4.24 -10.97
C ASP A 393 -9.27 -3.05 -11.87
N GLY A 394 -8.97 -1.82 -11.46
CA GLY A 394 -9.26 -0.59 -12.20
C GLY A 394 -10.67 -0.03 -12.01
N SER A 395 -11.52 -0.64 -11.19
CA SER A 395 -12.95 -0.27 -11.06
C SER A 395 -13.22 1.01 -10.27
N ILE A 396 -12.33 1.40 -9.34
CA ILE A 396 -12.48 2.57 -8.48
C ILE A 396 -11.23 3.43 -8.59
N ASP A 397 -11.35 4.66 -9.11
CA ASP A 397 -10.26 5.64 -9.24
C ASP A 397 -10.54 6.89 -8.42
N ILE A 398 -9.65 7.20 -7.48
CA ILE A 398 -9.77 8.27 -6.49
C ILE A 398 -8.62 9.28 -6.71
N PRO A 399 -8.92 10.56 -6.99
CA PRO A 399 -7.90 11.60 -6.98
C PRO A 399 -7.44 11.89 -5.55
N LEU A 400 -6.12 11.90 -5.30
CA LEU A 400 -5.56 12.21 -3.98
C LEU A 400 -4.92 13.59 -3.93
N LEU A 401 -4.12 13.93 -4.94
CA LEU A 401 -3.41 15.21 -5.00
C LEU A 401 -3.29 15.68 -6.45
N GLU A 402 -3.90 16.82 -6.75
CA GLU A 402 -3.72 17.52 -8.01
C GLU A 402 -2.78 18.70 -7.80
N GLN A 403 -1.86 18.93 -8.73
CA GLN A 403 -0.90 20.02 -8.57
C GLN A 403 -0.46 20.67 -9.88
N GLU A 404 0.00 21.91 -9.73
CA GLU A 404 0.63 22.72 -10.79
C GLU A 404 2.12 22.40 -10.97
N LYS A 405 2.75 21.72 -9.99
CA LYS A 405 4.16 21.33 -10.09
C LYS A 405 4.35 20.41 -11.30
N PRO A 406 5.42 20.61 -12.09
CA PRO A 406 5.55 19.92 -13.38
C PRO A 406 5.97 18.45 -13.26
N TYR A 407 6.40 18.01 -12.09
CA TYR A 407 6.88 16.64 -11.88
C TYR A 407 6.53 16.10 -10.50
N MET A 408 6.12 14.83 -10.47
CA MET A 408 6.04 13.95 -9.32
C MET A 408 6.62 12.58 -9.70
N GLY A 409 7.37 11.95 -8.80
CA GLY A 409 7.78 10.55 -8.96
C GLY A 409 8.61 10.06 -7.80
N ARG A 410 9.19 8.86 -7.94
CA ARG A 410 9.92 8.15 -6.88
C ARG A 410 8.99 7.85 -5.72
N LEU A 411 7.83 7.29 -6.04
CA LEU A 411 6.86 6.91 -5.02
C LEU A 411 7.46 5.85 -4.09
N SER A 412 7.24 6.02 -2.79
CA SER A 412 7.55 5.04 -1.76
C SER A 412 6.50 5.11 -0.65
N TYR A 413 6.46 4.12 0.23
CA TYR A 413 5.47 4.03 1.29
C TYR A 413 6.11 3.61 2.62
N LYS A 414 5.70 4.24 3.72
CA LYS A 414 5.98 3.79 5.09
C LYS A 414 4.94 4.37 6.04
N ASP A 415 4.44 3.55 6.96
CA ASP A 415 3.60 3.94 8.11
C ASP A 415 2.40 4.84 7.76
N GLY A 416 1.65 4.52 6.71
CA GLY A 416 0.47 5.30 6.28
C GLY A 416 0.79 6.54 5.43
N TRP A 417 2.06 6.76 5.08
CA TRP A 417 2.52 7.90 4.28
C TRP A 417 3.09 7.45 2.93
N ILE A 418 2.67 8.13 1.87
CA ILE A 418 3.28 8.05 0.54
C ILE A 418 4.34 9.15 0.47
N TYR A 419 5.58 8.76 0.20
CA TYR A 419 6.71 9.65 0.00
C TYR A 419 6.98 9.80 -1.49
N PHE A 420 7.33 11.01 -1.92
CA PHE A 420 7.58 11.31 -3.33
C PHE A 420 8.42 12.56 -3.52
N ALA A 421 9.12 12.63 -4.63
CA ALA A 421 9.83 13.83 -5.08
C ALA A 421 8.89 14.68 -5.95
N ALA A 422 8.66 15.94 -5.61
CA ALA A 422 7.75 16.81 -6.38
C ALA A 422 8.27 18.25 -6.57
N GLY A 423 8.26 18.73 -7.81
CA GLY A 423 8.78 20.05 -8.12
C GLY A 423 9.24 20.20 -9.56
N ALA A 424 10.24 21.06 -9.77
CA ALA A 424 10.81 21.33 -11.08
C ALA A 424 12.18 20.67 -11.22
N THR A 425 12.40 20.01 -12.36
CA THR A 425 13.71 19.46 -12.74
C THR A 425 14.58 20.55 -13.39
N GLY A 426 15.91 20.38 -13.35
CA GLY A 426 16.87 21.30 -13.97
C GLY A 426 17.75 22.04 -12.96
N ILE A 427 18.71 22.84 -13.44
CA ILE A 427 19.75 23.49 -12.60
C ILE A 427 19.11 24.36 -11.51
N HIS A 428 18.08 25.14 -11.87
CA HIS A 428 17.39 26.07 -10.97
C HIS A 428 16.11 25.51 -10.32
N GLY A 429 15.71 24.27 -10.63
CA GLY A 429 14.49 23.69 -10.07
C GLY A 429 14.65 23.27 -8.61
N SER A 430 13.60 23.30 -7.79
CA SER A 430 13.60 22.54 -6.52
C SER A 430 12.76 21.29 -6.68
N LEU A 431 13.22 20.18 -6.09
CA LEU A 431 12.58 18.87 -6.18
C LEU A 431 12.49 18.21 -4.78
N PRO A 432 11.91 18.89 -3.78
CA PRO A 432 11.91 18.43 -2.39
C PRO A 432 11.32 17.03 -2.26
N LEU A 433 11.74 16.36 -1.18
CA LEU A 433 11.04 15.19 -0.72
C LEU A 433 9.81 15.63 0.06
N GLU A 434 8.64 15.19 -0.39
CA GLU A 434 7.36 15.43 0.24
C GLU A 434 6.72 14.11 0.66
N ARG A 435 5.72 14.22 1.52
CA ARG A 435 4.82 13.10 1.83
C ARG A 435 3.38 13.54 1.91
N VAL A 436 2.47 12.61 1.69
CA VAL A 436 1.02 12.75 1.87
C VAL A 436 0.46 11.46 2.44
N ARG A 437 -0.61 11.52 3.22
CA ARG A 437 -1.26 10.29 3.71
C ARG A 437 -1.94 9.55 2.57
N LEU A 438 -2.21 8.26 2.78
CA LEU A 438 -2.90 7.42 1.79
C LEU A 438 -4.28 7.93 1.37
N ASP A 439 -4.91 8.79 2.18
CA ASP A 439 -6.19 9.43 1.91
C ASP A 439 -6.07 10.81 1.23
N GLY A 440 -4.86 11.21 0.83
CA GLY A 440 -4.58 12.50 0.17
C GLY A 440 -4.46 13.70 1.13
N THR A 441 -4.62 13.50 2.44
CA THR A 441 -4.53 14.59 3.43
C THR A 441 -3.12 14.75 4.00
N GLY A 442 -2.90 15.86 4.71
CA GLY A 442 -1.69 16.06 5.51
C GLY A 442 -0.40 16.22 4.70
N ARG A 443 -0.49 16.66 3.43
CA ARG A 443 0.68 16.91 2.59
C ARG A 443 1.67 17.84 3.28
N GLU A 444 2.95 17.44 3.31
CA GLU A 444 4.02 18.27 3.84
C GLU A 444 5.38 17.97 3.18
N THR A 445 6.27 18.97 3.22
CA THR A 445 7.67 18.79 2.85
C THR A 445 8.41 18.10 3.99
N VAL A 446 9.09 17.00 3.69
CA VAL A 446 9.96 16.29 4.65
C VAL A 446 11.31 17.02 4.73
N PHE A 447 11.97 17.22 3.58
CA PHE A 447 13.19 18.02 3.47
C PHE A 447 13.48 18.44 2.03
N GLU A 448 14.28 19.49 1.88
CA GLU A 448 14.80 19.96 0.60
C GLU A 448 16.01 19.10 0.18
N ALA A 449 15.73 18.01 -0.54
CA ALA A 449 16.75 17.23 -1.27
C ALA A 449 16.26 16.96 -2.68
N ARG A 450 17.12 16.45 -3.56
CA ARG A 450 16.75 15.99 -4.91
C ARG A 450 16.90 14.48 -5.02
N PRO A 451 16.06 13.68 -4.33
CA PRO A 451 16.19 12.24 -4.35
C PRO A 451 15.88 11.69 -5.74
N THR A 452 16.74 10.80 -6.20
CA THR A 452 16.61 10.02 -7.44
C THR A 452 16.00 8.65 -7.20
N ALA A 453 15.89 8.22 -5.94
CA ALA A 453 15.19 7.02 -5.46
C ALA A 453 15.05 7.10 -3.93
N ILE A 454 14.03 6.45 -3.37
CA ILE A 454 13.76 6.37 -1.93
C ILE A 454 13.69 4.89 -1.52
N TYR A 455 14.36 4.53 -0.44
CA TYR A 455 14.42 3.17 0.10
C TYR A 455 14.22 3.19 1.62
N TRP A 456 13.91 2.03 2.17
CA TRP A 456 13.75 1.82 3.61
C TRP A 456 14.52 0.60 4.08
N ALA A 457 15.13 0.70 5.27
CA ALA A 457 15.65 -0.44 6.01
C ALA A 457 15.33 -0.26 7.49
N GLY A 458 14.43 -1.10 8.02
CA GLY A 458 13.85 -0.88 9.34
C GLY A 458 13.17 0.48 9.43
N GLU A 459 13.61 1.30 10.40
CA GLU A 459 13.09 2.65 10.64
C GLU A 459 13.77 3.75 9.81
N ALA A 460 14.95 3.45 9.24
CA ALA A 460 15.75 4.42 8.52
C ALA A 460 15.26 4.61 7.08
N MET A 461 15.21 5.87 6.65
CA MET A 461 15.09 6.22 5.24
C MET A 461 16.48 6.21 4.61
N TYR A 462 16.58 5.67 3.40
CA TYR A 462 17.72 5.89 2.52
C TYR A 462 17.25 6.58 1.25
N PHE A 463 18.03 7.52 0.72
CA PHE A 463 17.72 8.13 -0.56
C PHE A 463 18.98 8.26 -1.41
N ALA A 464 18.85 7.96 -2.71
CA ALA A 464 19.94 8.13 -3.65
C ALA A 464 19.89 9.56 -4.19
N GLN A 465 20.99 10.29 -4.15
CA GLN A 465 21.08 11.62 -4.75
C GLN A 465 22.24 11.68 -5.75
N TRP A 466 21.99 12.36 -6.87
CA TRP A 466 23.03 12.60 -7.87
C TRP A 466 24.00 13.68 -7.37
N SER A 467 25.30 13.38 -7.42
CA SER A 467 26.39 14.28 -7.09
C SER A 467 27.59 13.97 -7.99
N LEU A 468 28.04 14.95 -8.78
CA LEU A 468 29.26 14.89 -9.60
C LEU A 468 29.40 13.60 -10.43
N GLY A 469 28.32 13.16 -11.09
CA GLY A 469 28.32 11.96 -11.94
C GLY A 469 28.09 10.63 -11.21
N SER A 470 27.91 10.64 -9.89
CA SER A 470 27.60 9.46 -9.09
C SER A 470 26.25 9.60 -8.40
N HIS A 471 25.55 8.49 -8.15
CA HIS A 471 24.42 8.47 -7.23
C HIS A 471 24.86 7.85 -5.91
N VAL A 472 24.94 8.70 -4.89
CA VAL A 472 25.35 8.33 -3.53
C VAL A 472 24.12 8.03 -2.71
N LEU A 473 24.16 6.95 -1.93
CA LEU A 473 23.09 6.58 -1.01
C LEU A 473 23.30 7.27 0.35
N TYR A 474 22.39 8.16 0.71
CA TYR A 474 22.37 8.86 1.99
C TYR A 474 21.37 8.19 2.94
N GLU A 475 21.68 8.21 4.23
CA GLU A 475 20.78 7.77 5.30
C GLU A 475 20.14 8.99 5.97
N HIS A 476 18.88 8.87 6.34
CA HIS A 476 18.16 9.86 7.14
C HIS A 476 17.20 9.19 8.11
N GLN A 477 17.25 9.61 9.37
CA GLN A 477 16.29 9.22 10.39
C GLN A 477 15.14 10.24 10.39
N LEU A 478 13.90 9.79 10.15
CA LEU A 478 12.73 10.68 10.04
C LEU A 478 12.47 11.55 11.28
N LYS A 479 12.99 11.15 12.46
CA LYS A 479 12.88 11.90 13.72
C LYS A 479 13.96 12.96 13.90
N GLU A 480 14.97 12.97 13.03
CA GLU A 480 16.06 13.95 13.05
C GLU A 480 15.76 15.12 12.12
N PRO A 481 16.30 16.32 12.41
CA PRO A 481 16.18 17.44 11.48
C PRO A 481 16.79 17.10 10.12
N ALA A 482 16.25 17.72 9.07
CA ALA A 482 16.66 17.52 7.68
C ALA A 482 18.20 17.52 7.52
N PRO A 483 18.76 16.60 6.70
CA PRO A 483 20.19 16.62 6.39
C PRO A 483 20.53 17.96 5.74
N LYS A 484 21.64 18.58 6.16
CA LYS A 484 22.10 19.83 5.54
C LYS A 484 22.55 19.53 4.11
N PRO A 485 22.18 20.38 3.12
CA PRO A 485 22.44 20.15 1.70
C PRO A 485 23.93 20.10 1.35
#